data_AF-A0A172TGX8-F1
#
_entry.id   AF-A0A172TGX8-F1
#
_cell.length_a   1.000
_cell.length_b   1.000
_cell.length_c   1.000
_cell.angle_alpha   90.00
_cell.angle_beta   90.00
_cell.angle_gamma   90.00
#
_symmetry.space_group_name_H-M   'P 1'
#
loop_
_entity.id
_entity.type
_entity.pdbx_description
1 polymer ?
#
loop_
_entity_poly.entity_id
_entity_poly.type
_entity_poly.pdbx_seq_one_letter_code
_entity_poly.pdbx_strand_id
1 'polypeptide(L)'
;MAGNVLYIPYSIIMILVVIMLIVFTSLTKRTKTTKYIIAISLPILIVFQFYFWNLEFNDFAKSFVFPSKEFRCEYEHELKDLSIPLPERTVLKGREDVCSPFYSTFVNEDEFRSFYQEELLTMKNKGEIVKYKYLERNDVDGDGNKGFLVELASGSKVDIVIHKREDSNKWLISINSISK
;
A
#
# COMPACT_ATOMS: atom_id res chain seq x y z
N MET A 1 14.66 -11.27 -0.09
CA MET A 1 14.53 -10.49 -1.34
C MET A 1 13.94 -11.37 -2.44
N ALA A 2 12.63 -11.65 -2.39
CA ALA A 2 11.95 -12.28 -3.51
C ALA A 2 11.80 -11.21 -4.61
N GLY A 3 12.71 -11.20 -5.58
CA GLY A 3 12.58 -10.37 -6.76
C GLY A 3 11.31 -10.81 -7.48
N ASN A 4 10.26 -9.99 -7.39
CA ASN A 4 9.02 -10.17 -8.12
C ASN A 4 9.40 -10.47 -9.58
N VAL A 5 9.16 -11.69 -10.05
CA VAL A 5 9.59 -12.19 -11.37
C VAL A 5 9.09 -11.28 -12.50
N LEU A 6 7.98 -10.57 -12.25
CA LEU A 6 7.45 -9.52 -13.12
C LEU A 6 8.43 -8.37 -13.43
N TYR A 7 9.43 -8.08 -12.58
CA TYR A 7 10.37 -6.97 -12.80
C TYR A 7 11.56 -7.30 -13.71
N ILE A 8 11.77 -8.59 -14.01
CA ILE A 8 12.80 -9.06 -14.95
C ILE A 8 12.57 -8.52 -16.37
N PRO A 9 11.38 -8.64 -16.99
CA PRO A 9 11.14 -8.11 -18.33
C PRO A 9 11.28 -6.59 -18.41
N TYR A 10 10.87 -5.84 -17.38
CA TYR A 10 11.08 -4.39 -17.32
C TYR A 10 12.55 -4.00 -17.29
N SER A 11 13.36 -4.75 -16.54
CA SER A 11 14.82 -4.54 -16.50
C SER A 11 15.47 -4.79 -17.87
N ILE A 12 14.99 -5.78 -18.63
CA ILE A 12 15.47 -6.06 -20.00
C ILE A 12 15.11 -4.90 -20.94
N ILE A 13 13.86 -4.42 -20.91
CA ILE A 13 13.42 -3.28 -21.72
C ILE A 13 14.26 -2.03 -21.40
N MET A 14 14.53 -1.76 -20.12
CA MET A 14 15.36 -0.63 -19.69
C MET A 14 16.79 -0.73 -20.24
N ILE A 15 17.40 -1.91 -20.22
CA ILE A 15 18.73 -2.15 -20.82
C ILE A 15 18.68 -1.87 -22.33
N LEU A 16 17.64 -2.31 -23.03
CA LEU A 16 17.47 -2.03 -24.47
C LEU A 16 17.34 -0.54 -24.76
N VAL A 17 16.61 0.22 -23.93
CA VAL A 17 16.49 1.68 -24.04
C VAL A 17 17.85 2.36 -23.84
N VAL A 18 18.64 1.91 -22.86
CA VAL A 18 20.01 2.41 -22.64
C VAL A 18 20.90 2.15 -23.85
N ILE A 19 20.87 0.93 -24.40
CA ILE A 19 21.63 0.56 -25.59
C ILE A 19 21.22 1.43 -26.79
N MET A 20 19.92 1.63 -27.01
CA MET A 20 19.42 2.52 -28.05
C MET A 20 19.89 3.96 -27.87
N LEU A 21 19.90 4.49 -26.64
CA LEU A 21 20.43 5.82 -26.35
C LEU A 21 21.93 5.91 -26.66
N ILE A 22 22.73 4.89 -26.32
CA ILE A 22 24.17 4.85 -26.61
C ILE A 22 24.42 4.79 -28.13
N VAL A 23 23.68 3.96 -28.85
CA VAL A 23 23.79 3.85 -30.32
C VAL A 23 23.37 5.16 -30.98
N PHE A 24 22.24 5.75 -30.59
CA PHE A 24 21.74 7.01 -31.14
C PHE A 24 22.72 8.17 -30.91
N THR A 25 23.29 8.25 -29.71
CA THR A 25 24.28 9.28 -29.36
C THR A 25 25.64 9.06 -30.02
N SER A 26 25.98 7.82 -30.40
CA SER A 26 27.19 7.49 -31.16
C SER A 26 27.05 7.80 -32.66
N LEU A 27 25.84 7.65 -33.21
CA LEU A 27 25.54 7.94 -34.62
C LEU A 27 25.34 9.43 -34.90
N THR A 28 24.82 10.19 -33.93
CA THR A 28 24.70 11.65 -34.04
C THR A 28 26.01 12.33 -33.66
N LYS A 29 26.62 13.09 -34.59
CA LYS A 29 27.82 13.90 -34.30
C LYS A 29 27.59 14.72 -33.02
N ARG A 30 28.54 14.66 -32.08
CA ARG A 30 28.55 15.33 -30.76
C ARG A 30 28.15 16.82 -30.86
N THR A 31 26.86 17.10 -30.81
CA THR A 31 26.34 18.46 -30.65
C THR A 31 26.10 18.72 -29.17
N LYS A 32 26.08 19.99 -28.76
CA LYS A 32 25.78 20.38 -27.36
C LYS A 32 24.44 19.77 -26.90
N THR A 33 23.48 19.64 -27.80
CA THR A 33 22.16 19.03 -27.57
C THR A 33 22.24 17.58 -27.11
N THR A 34 23.09 16.75 -27.73
CA THR A 34 23.27 15.35 -27.34
C THR A 34 23.77 15.20 -25.89
N LYS A 35 24.65 16.11 -25.44
CA LYS A 35 25.15 16.10 -24.05
C LYS A 35 24.04 16.39 -23.04
N TYR A 36 23.16 17.33 -23.33
CA TYR A 36 22.02 17.66 -22.47
C TYR A 36 21.01 16.52 -22.39
N ILE A 37 20.71 15.87 -23.51
CA ILE A 37 19.81 14.70 -23.54
C ILE A 37 20.34 13.61 -22.61
N ILE A 38 21.63 13.25 -22.70
CA ILE A 38 22.24 12.23 -21.83
C ILE A 38 22.22 12.68 -20.35
N ALA A 39 22.57 13.94 -20.09
CA ALA A 39 22.63 14.46 -18.72
C ALA A 39 21.28 14.44 -18.01
N ILE A 40 20.16 14.52 -18.76
CA ILE A 40 18.80 14.46 -18.21
C ILE A 40 18.26 13.03 -18.22
N SER A 41 18.47 12.27 -19.31
CA SER A 41 17.92 10.92 -19.45
C SER A 41 18.57 9.93 -18.48
N LEU A 42 19.86 10.07 -18.19
CA LEU A 42 20.59 9.14 -17.33
C LEU A 42 20.09 9.18 -15.86
N PRO A 43 19.95 10.35 -15.20
CA PRO A 43 19.32 10.43 -13.88
C PRO A 43 17.92 9.84 -13.85
N ILE A 44 17.10 10.12 -14.87
CA ILE A 44 15.73 9.60 -14.97
C ILE A 44 15.75 8.07 -15.00
N LEU A 45 16.61 7.48 -15.83
CA LEU A 45 16.77 6.03 -15.92
C LEU A 45 17.22 5.41 -14.58
N ILE A 46 18.13 6.07 -13.86
CA ILE A 46 18.58 5.62 -12.54
C ILE A 46 17.41 5.61 -11.55
N VAL A 47 16.58 6.67 -11.53
CA VAL A 47 15.40 6.74 -10.66
C VAL A 47 14.40 5.64 -11.00
N PHE A 48 14.15 5.38 -12.29
CA PHE A 48 13.30 4.27 -12.71
C PHE A 48 13.87 2.91 -12.28
N GLN A 49 15.17 2.69 -12.45
CA GLN A 49 15.81 1.45 -12.02
C GLN A 49 15.66 1.26 -10.50
N PHE A 50 15.88 2.33 -9.74
CA PHE A 50 15.71 2.31 -8.29
C PHE A 50 14.26 2.02 -7.88
N TYR A 51 13.28 2.57 -8.60
CA TYR A 51 11.85 2.28 -8.40
C TYR A 51 11.48 0.81 -8.61
N PHE A 52 12.11 0.12 -9.56
CA PHE A 52 11.83 -1.30 -9.80
C PHE A 52 12.64 -2.24 -8.91
N TRP A 53 13.86 -1.86 -8.55
CA TRP A 53 14.77 -2.72 -7.78
C TRP A 53 14.60 -2.57 -6.27
N ASN A 54 14.23 -1.38 -5.79
CA ASN A 54 14.01 -1.12 -4.38
C ASN A 54 12.50 -1.17 -4.07
N LEU A 55 12.05 -2.30 -3.50
CA LEU A 55 10.66 -2.50 -3.09
C LEU A 55 10.18 -1.46 -2.09
N GLU A 56 11.06 -0.95 -1.22
CA GLU A 56 10.66 0.04 -0.24
C GLU A 56 10.36 1.39 -0.89
N PHE A 57 11.22 1.82 -1.81
CA PHE A 57 11.03 3.03 -2.59
C PHE A 57 9.83 2.89 -3.55
N ASN A 58 9.60 1.70 -4.11
CA ASN A 58 8.41 1.38 -4.91
C ASN A 58 7.13 1.67 -4.13
N ASP A 59 7.04 1.14 -2.91
CA ASP A 59 5.86 1.33 -2.05
C ASP A 59 5.71 2.78 -1.59
N PHE A 60 6.83 3.43 -1.26
CA PHE A 60 6.84 4.82 -0.89
C PHE A 60 6.29 5.68 -2.02
N ALA A 61 6.79 5.51 -3.25
CA ALA A 61 6.29 6.23 -4.42
C ALA A 61 4.81 5.88 -4.69
N LYS A 62 4.41 4.61 -4.60
CA LYS A 62 3.01 4.19 -4.73
C LYS A 62 2.10 4.85 -3.69
N SER A 63 2.59 5.06 -2.46
CA SER A 63 1.81 5.72 -1.41
C SER A 63 1.45 7.17 -1.73
N PHE A 64 2.21 7.84 -2.59
CA PHE A 64 1.89 9.20 -3.05
C PHE A 64 1.05 9.21 -4.32
N VAL A 65 1.38 8.34 -5.28
CA VAL A 65 0.75 8.40 -6.62
C VAL A 65 -0.57 7.61 -6.67
N PHE A 66 -0.64 6.48 -5.95
CA PHE A 66 -1.78 5.56 -5.95
C PHE A 66 -2.12 5.06 -4.53
N PRO A 67 -2.44 5.95 -3.57
CA PRO A 67 -2.86 5.52 -2.25
C PRO A 67 -4.23 4.84 -2.30
N SER A 68 -4.34 3.72 -1.58
CA SER A 68 -5.63 3.11 -1.23
C SER A 68 -6.30 3.98 -0.17
N LYS A 69 -7.49 4.50 -0.48
CA LYS A 69 -8.24 5.42 0.40
C LYS A 69 -9.37 4.75 1.15
N GLU A 70 -9.91 3.67 0.61
CA GLU A 70 -11.07 2.97 1.17
C GLU A 70 -10.95 1.48 0.91
N PHE A 71 -11.50 0.70 1.85
CA PHE A 71 -11.77 -0.70 1.71
C PHE A 71 -13.25 -0.91 1.38
N ARG A 72 -13.52 -1.78 0.41
CA ARG A 72 -14.84 -2.29 0.04
C ARG A 72 -14.73 -3.78 -0.21
N CYS A 73 -15.68 -4.55 0.30
CA CYS A 73 -15.75 -6.00 0.07
C CYS A 73 -16.87 -6.27 -0.93
N GLU A 74 -16.54 -6.95 -2.03
CA GLU A 74 -17.48 -7.14 -3.16
C GLU A 74 -18.54 -8.23 -2.89
N TYR A 75 -18.29 -9.14 -1.95
CA TYR A 75 -19.14 -10.30 -1.69
C TYR A 75 -20.14 -10.10 -0.55
N GLU A 76 -19.82 -9.26 0.43
CA GLU A 76 -20.76 -8.95 1.50
C GLU A 76 -21.57 -7.73 1.09
N HIS A 77 -22.87 -7.93 0.85
CA HIS A 77 -23.80 -6.86 0.45
C HIS A 77 -23.70 -5.62 1.36
N GLU A 78 -23.42 -5.82 2.64
CA GLU A 78 -23.28 -4.76 3.63
C GLU A 78 -21.99 -3.96 3.46
N LEU A 79 -20.86 -4.61 3.16
CA LEU A 79 -19.56 -3.97 2.90
C LEU A 79 -19.38 -3.55 1.43
N LYS A 80 -20.30 -3.93 0.56
CA LYS A 80 -20.38 -3.42 -0.80
C LYS A 80 -20.85 -1.97 -0.81
N ASP A 81 -21.81 -1.67 0.07
CA ASP A 81 -22.39 -0.33 0.22
C ASP A 81 -21.69 0.48 1.32
N LEU A 82 -21.00 -0.18 2.26
CA LEU A 82 -20.20 0.47 3.30
C LEU A 82 -18.70 0.49 2.96
N SER A 83 -18.16 1.70 2.80
CA SER A 83 -16.72 1.90 2.62
C SER A 83 -16.04 2.16 3.96
N ILE A 84 -15.01 1.37 4.28
CA ILE A 84 -14.18 1.61 5.46
C ILE A 84 -13.00 2.48 5.04
N PRO A 85 -12.84 3.69 5.60
CA PRO A 85 -11.75 4.58 5.21
C PRO A 85 -10.40 4.02 5.65
N LEU A 86 -9.36 4.26 4.85
CA LEU A 86 -7.99 3.89 5.15
C LEU A 86 -7.16 5.14 5.44
N PRO A 87 -6.16 5.06 6.34
CA PRO A 87 -5.25 6.17 6.58
C PRO A 87 -4.53 6.61 5.31
N GLU A 88 -4.08 7.86 5.28
CA GLU A 88 -3.28 8.35 4.16
C GLU A 88 -2.03 7.50 3.92
N ARG A 89 -1.52 7.52 2.69
CA ARG A 89 -0.29 6.81 2.29
C ARG A 89 -0.36 5.30 2.51
N THR A 90 -1.56 4.74 2.50
CA THR A 90 -1.80 3.29 2.56
C THR A 90 -1.77 2.71 1.15
N VAL A 91 -1.14 1.54 0.97
CA VAL A 91 -0.97 0.87 -0.33
C VAL A 91 -1.41 -0.57 -0.22
N LEU A 92 -2.32 -1.02 -1.10
CA LEU A 92 -2.72 -2.42 -1.16
C LEU A 92 -1.53 -3.30 -1.54
N LYS A 93 -1.24 -4.30 -0.70
CA LYS A 93 -0.13 -5.24 -0.93
C LYS A 93 -0.58 -6.56 -1.50
N GLY A 94 -1.78 -6.99 -1.13
CA GLY A 94 -2.36 -8.21 -1.59
C GLY A 94 -3.68 -8.46 -0.89
N ARG A 95 -4.23 -9.63 -1.17
CA ARG A 95 -5.52 -10.10 -0.69
C ARG A 95 -5.39 -11.60 -0.48
N GLU A 96 -5.74 -12.09 0.71
CA GLU A 96 -5.90 -13.53 0.92
C GLU A 96 -7.20 -14.00 0.26
N ASP A 97 -8.26 -13.20 0.44
CA ASP A 97 -9.50 -13.24 -0.32
C ASP A 97 -10.00 -11.82 -0.60
N VAL A 98 -11.12 -11.68 -1.31
CA VAL A 98 -11.66 -10.37 -1.70
C VAL A 98 -12.06 -9.50 -0.50
N CYS A 99 -12.27 -10.08 0.69
CA CYS A 99 -12.74 -9.39 1.89
C CYS A 99 -11.74 -9.44 3.06
N SER A 100 -10.51 -9.89 2.78
CA SER A 100 -9.35 -9.97 3.67
C SER A 100 -8.11 -9.38 2.98
N PRO A 101 -8.13 -8.09 2.57
CA PRO A 101 -6.94 -7.41 2.07
C PRO A 101 -5.97 -7.07 3.19
N PHE A 102 -4.69 -7.01 2.82
CA PHE A 102 -3.66 -6.41 3.64
C PHE A 102 -3.00 -5.24 2.90
N TYR A 103 -2.81 -4.17 3.64
CA TYR A 103 -2.26 -2.92 3.18
C TYR A 103 -0.96 -2.62 3.90
N SER A 104 -0.01 -1.99 3.22
CA SER A 104 1.15 -1.39 3.88
C SER A 104 0.86 0.08 4.08
N THR A 105 1.14 0.58 5.28
CA THR A 105 0.97 1.98 5.62
C THR A 105 2.24 2.55 6.25
N PHE A 106 2.37 3.87 6.13
CA PHE A 106 3.44 4.65 6.75
C PHE A 106 3.00 5.35 8.03
N VAL A 107 1.72 5.23 8.40
CA VAL A 107 1.25 5.73 9.70
C VAL A 107 1.72 4.80 10.82
N ASN A 108 2.00 5.37 11.98
CA ASN A 108 2.33 4.60 13.17
C ASN A 108 1.05 4.14 13.91
N GLU A 109 1.22 3.38 15.00
CA GLU A 109 0.12 2.86 15.80
C GLU A 109 -0.78 3.98 16.37
N ASP A 110 -0.20 5.07 16.88
CA ASP A 110 -0.93 6.18 17.49
C ASP A 110 -1.77 6.95 16.46
N GLU A 111 -1.21 7.18 15.28
CA GLU A 111 -1.89 7.80 14.13
C GLU A 111 -3.02 6.89 13.63
N PHE A 112 -2.76 5.59 13.47
CA PHE A 112 -3.78 4.60 13.12
C PHE A 112 -4.93 4.59 14.13
N ARG A 113 -4.61 4.58 15.43
CA ARG A 113 -5.59 4.56 16.50
C ARG A 113 -6.44 5.83 16.48
N SER A 114 -5.80 6.99 16.36
CA SER A 114 -6.49 8.29 16.33
C SER A 114 -7.42 8.39 15.12
N PHE A 115 -6.93 8.00 13.93
CA PHE A 115 -7.70 7.99 12.70
C PHE A 115 -8.96 7.13 12.81
N TYR A 116 -8.82 5.86 13.20
CA TYR A 116 -9.98 4.97 13.29
C TYR A 116 -10.92 5.32 14.46
N GLN A 117 -10.44 5.92 15.55
CA GLN A 117 -11.33 6.41 16.60
C GLN A 117 -12.30 7.48 16.10
N GLU A 118 -11.79 8.43 15.30
CA GLU A 118 -12.60 9.51 14.72
C GLU A 118 -13.55 9.00 13.63
N GLU A 119 -13.02 8.19 12.70
CA GLU A 119 -13.81 7.65 11.59
C GLU A 119 -14.91 6.70 12.07
N LEU A 120 -14.60 5.76 12.98
CA LEU A 120 -15.61 4.84 13.52
C LEU A 120 -16.67 5.56 14.36
N LEU A 121 -16.29 6.64 15.08
CA LEU A 121 -17.27 7.47 15.78
C LEU A 121 -18.22 8.14 14.77
N THR A 122 -17.69 8.65 13.67
CA THR A 122 -18.47 9.27 12.59
C THR A 122 -19.41 8.26 11.93
N MET A 123 -18.92 7.08 11.59
CA MET A 123 -19.72 5.99 11.02
C MET A 123 -20.84 5.55 11.99
N LYS A 124 -20.54 5.49 13.30
CA LYS A 124 -21.55 5.19 14.33
C LYS A 124 -22.63 6.25 14.39
N ASN A 125 -22.26 7.54 14.35
CA ASN A 125 -23.21 8.65 14.38
C ASN A 125 -24.10 8.71 13.13
N LYS A 126 -23.59 8.23 11.98
CA LYS A 126 -24.36 8.07 10.74
C LYS A 126 -25.26 6.82 10.74
N GLY A 127 -25.13 5.94 11.73
CA GLY A 127 -25.88 4.68 11.82
C GLY A 127 -25.35 3.56 10.91
N GLU A 128 -24.15 3.72 10.36
CA GLU A 128 -23.51 2.73 9.49
C GLU A 128 -22.99 1.53 10.29
N ILE A 129 -22.55 1.77 11.53
CA ILE A 129 -22.10 0.75 12.47
C ILE A 129 -22.84 0.88 13.81
N VAL A 130 -22.98 -0.24 14.53
CA VAL A 130 -23.66 -0.28 15.83
C VAL A 130 -22.70 0.08 16.95
N LYS A 131 -21.53 -0.58 16.94
CA LYS A 131 -20.50 -0.42 17.97
C LYS A 131 -19.13 -0.79 17.43
N TYR A 132 -18.11 -0.26 18.10
CA TYR A 132 -16.72 -0.64 17.87
C TYR A 132 -15.99 -0.74 19.21
N LYS A 133 -14.96 -1.58 19.27
CA LYS A 133 -14.11 -1.77 20.45
C LYS A 133 -12.66 -1.88 20.03
N TYR A 134 -11.78 -1.16 20.73
CA TYR A 134 -10.34 -1.32 20.58
C TYR A 134 -9.86 -2.62 21.26
N LEU A 135 -9.02 -3.38 20.56
CA LEU A 135 -8.45 -4.63 20.99
C LEU A 135 -6.93 -4.54 20.97
N GLU A 136 -6.29 -4.97 22.06
CA GLU A 136 -4.86 -5.25 22.14
C GLU A 136 -4.72 -6.75 22.38
N ARG A 137 -4.33 -7.51 21.36
CA ARG A 137 -4.03 -8.94 21.46
C ARG A 137 -2.52 -9.09 21.54
N ASN A 138 -2.02 -9.56 22.67
CA ASN A 138 -0.63 -9.97 22.78
C ASN A 138 -0.52 -11.39 22.21
N ASP A 139 0.07 -11.54 21.03
CA ASP A 139 0.41 -12.86 20.53
C ASP A 139 1.60 -13.44 21.31
N VAL A 140 1.71 -14.77 21.31
CA VAL A 140 2.71 -15.54 22.10
C VAL A 140 4.15 -15.17 21.74
N ASP A 141 4.37 -14.58 20.57
CA ASP A 141 5.67 -14.15 20.04
C ASP A 141 6.01 -12.66 20.29
N GLY A 142 5.18 -11.93 21.04
CA GLY A 142 5.52 -10.59 21.55
C GLY A 142 5.27 -9.42 20.60
N ASP A 143 4.88 -9.66 19.34
CA ASP A 143 4.34 -8.62 18.45
C ASP A 143 2.82 -8.55 18.64
N GLY A 144 2.36 -7.52 19.36
CA GLY A 144 0.95 -7.37 19.73
C GLY A 144 0.10 -6.88 18.56
N ASN A 145 -0.90 -7.67 18.16
CA ASN A 145 -1.93 -7.27 17.21
C ASN A 145 -2.85 -6.24 17.86
N LYS A 146 -2.88 -5.01 17.34
CA LYS A 146 -3.71 -3.93 17.88
C LYS A 146 -4.69 -3.43 16.85
N GLY A 147 -5.91 -3.12 17.25
CA GLY A 147 -6.94 -2.84 16.26
C GLY A 147 -8.32 -2.55 16.81
N PHE A 148 -9.30 -2.53 15.91
CA PHE A 148 -10.70 -2.31 16.20
C PHE A 148 -11.53 -3.49 15.71
N LEU A 149 -12.37 -4.00 16.60
CA LEU A 149 -13.48 -4.87 16.23
C LEU A 149 -14.72 -4.01 16.06
N VAL A 150 -15.27 -3.99 14.85
CA VAL A 150 -16.42 -3.18 14.45
C VAL A 150 -17.61 -4.10 14.21
N GLU A 151 -18.79 -3.72 14.69
CA GLU A 151 -20.04 -4.44 14.45
C GLU A 151 -20.96 -3.58 13.58
N LEU A 152 -21.33 -4.14 12.43
CA LEU A 152 -22.20 -3.50 11.45
C LEU A 152 -23.67 -3.54 11.90
N ALA A 153 -24.53 -2.73 11.25
CA ALA A 153 -25.98 -2.68 11.53
C ALA A 153 -26.69 -4.05 11.43
N SER A 154 -26.17 -4.95 10.61
CA SER A 154 -26.62 -6.33 10.44
C SER A 154 -26.20 -7.30 11.55
N GLY A 155 -25.24 -6.90 12.37
CA GLY A 155 -24.55 -7.72 13.35
C GLY A 155 -23.38 -8.56 12.81
N SER A 156 -23.01 -8.40 11.53
CA SER A 156 -21.71 -8.85 11.01
C SER A 156 -20.57 -8.09 11.68
N LYS A 157 -19.37 -8.68 11.76
CA LYS A 157 -18.22 -8.06 12.43
C LYS A 157 -17.06 -7.88 11.47
N VAL A 158 -16.31 -6.80 11.64
CA VAL A 158 -15.08 -6.52 10.88
C VAL A 158 -13.95 -6.29 11.86
N ASP A 159 -12.83 -7.01 11.66
CA ASP A 159 -11.60 -6.83 12.43
C ASP A 159 -10.62 -5.97 11.62
N ILE A 160 -10.27 -4.80 12.13
CA ILE A 160 -9.33 -3.85 11.52
C ILE A 160 -8.09 -3.80 12.41
N VAL A 161 -6.98 -4.40 11.97
CA VAL A 161 -5.80 -4.61 12.81
C VAL A 161 -4.57 -4.02 12.15
N ILE A 162 -3.68 -3.43 12.96
CA ILE A 162 -2.35 -2.98 12.55
C ILE A 162 -1.27 -3.87 13.16
N HIS A 163 -0.28 -4.21 12.33
CA HIS A 163 0.84 -5.09 12.65
C HIS A 163 2.15 -4.40 12.32
N LYS A 164 3.16 -4.55 13.18
CA LYS A 164 4.50 -4.10 12.84
C LYS A 164 5.12 -5.13 11.90
N ARG A 165 5.84 -4.67 10.88
CA ARG A 165 6.60 -5.56 10.02
C ARG A 165 8.02 -5.64 10.55
N GLU A 166 8.47 -6.83 10.97
CA GLU A 166 9.78 -7.06 11.62
C GLU A 166 10.95 -6.39 10.87
N ASP A 167 10.95 -6.43 9.53
CA ASP A 167 12.04 -5.94 8.69
C ASP A 167 11.83 -4.53 8.09
N SER A 168 10.85 -3.74 8.55
CA SER A 168 10.64 -2.41 7.96
C SER A 168 10.02 -1.38 8.92
N ASN A 169 10.29 -0.10 8.65
CA ASN A 169 9.62 1.03 9.32
C ASN A 169 8.14 1.21 8.91
N LYS A 170 7.52 0.18 8.32
CA LYS A 170 6.15 0.21 7.82
C LYS A 170 5.28 -0.69 8.68
N TRP A 171 4.02 -0.32 8.73
CA TRP A 171 2.99 -1.11 9.37
C TRP A 171 2.13 -1.79 8.32
N LEU A 172 1.53 -2.90 8.69
CA LEU A 172 0.57 -3.63 7.87
C LEU A 172 -0.81 -3.50 8.49
N ILE A 173 -1.79 -3.04 7.71
CA ILE A 173 -3.19 -3.04 8.11
C ILE A 173 -3.87 -4.25 7.47
N SER A 174 -4.48 -5.12 8.26
CA SER A 174 -5.35 -6.20 7.80
C SER A 174 -6.80 -5.86 8.15
N ILE A 175 -7.70 -6.00 7.18
CA ILE A 175 -9.13 -5.84 7.40
C ILE A 175 -9.81 -7.15 7.04
N ASN A 176 -10.41 -7.82 8.00
CA ASN A 176 -11.06 -9.12 7.79
C ASN A 176 -12.53 -9.04 8.17
N SER A 177 -13.43 -9.45 7.27
CA SER A 177 -14.83 -9.64 7.63
C SER A 177 -15.05 -11.00 8.30
N ILE A 178 -15.82 -10.99 9.38
CA ILE A 178 -16.22 -12.15 10.15
C ILE A 178 -17.74 -12.23 10.04
N SER A 179 -18.20 -13.04 9.09
CA SER A 179 -19.62 -13.40 8.97
C SER A 179 -20.07 -14.17 10.22
N LYS A 180 -21.34 -13.99 10.58
CA LYS A 180 -22.04 -14.80 11.58
C LYS A 180 -22.06 -16.28 11.24
#